data_AF-A0A1G2ZSZ6-F1
#
_entry.id   AF-A0A1G2ZSZ6-F1
#
_cell.length_a   1.000
_cell.length_b   1.000
_cell.length_c   1.000
_cell.angle_alpha   90.00
_cell.angle_beta   90.00
_cell.angle_gamma   90.00
#
_symmetry.space_group_name_H-M   'P 1'
#
loop_
_entity.id
_entity.type
_entity.pdbx_description
1 polymer ?
#
loop_
_entity_poly.entity_id
_entity_poly.type
_entity_poly.pdbx_seq_one_letter_code
_entity_poly.pdbx_strand_id
1 'polypeptide(L)'
;MRKGFTLTEVLVVVIILPFVFVTLDGLFVTLLAEIPRSYRIAQESITLQNMLEQLQQDMDKARGLPVSLAGHTTDDTRILVELPGSAVCYQQLDGQVVRRTLTDTAQDNTGTERAWSLPSTKVQWRVWVKDGRGYAVEVKTHIEYKTRGRWEKKMANAHLFYWGLLR
;
A
#
# COMPACT_ATOMS: atom_id res chain seq x y z
N MET A 1 -17.44 39.10 46.18
CA MET A 1 -18.92 39.07 46.10
C MET A 1 -19.33 39.04 44.64
N ARG A 2 -20.34 38.20 44.33
CA ARG A 2 -20.57 37.55 43.03
C ARG A 2 -20.98 38.54 41.92
N LYS A 3 -20.21 38.55 40.82
CA LYS A 3 -20.63 39.10 39.53
C LYS A 3 -21.58 38.11 38.89
N GLY A 4 -22.88 38.31 39.08
CA GLY A 4 -23.90 37.57 38.33
C GLY A 4 -23.81 37.99 36.87
N PHE A 5 -23.63 37.04 35.96
CA PHE A 5 -23.83 37.30 34.54
C PHE A 5 -25.22 37.89 34.35
N THR A 6 -25.31 38.97 33.58
CA THR A 6 -26.61 39.59 33.31
C THR A 6 -27.41 38.67 32.43
N LEU A 7 -28.72 38.54 32.68
CA LEU A 7 -29.61 37.63 31.94
C LEU A 7 -29.53 37.84 30.42
N THR A 8 -29.25 39.08 30.01
CA THR A 8 -28.99 39.50 28.63
C THR A 8 -27.76 38.84 28.01
N GLU A 9 -26.63 38.74 28.73
CA GLU A 9 -25.42 38.09 28.22
C GLU A 9 -25.65 36.59 27.98
N VAL A 10 -26.33 35.92 28.91
CA VAL A 10 -26.67 34.50 28.76
C VAL A 10 -27.59 34.29 27.56
N LEU A 11 -28.58 35.15 27.36
CA LEU A 11 -29.49 35.08 26.21
C LEU A 11 -28.75 35.25 24.88
N VAL A 12 -27.82 36.21 24.80
CA VAL A 12 -27.00 36.44 23.60
C VAL A 12 -26.12 35.24 23.29
N VAL A 13 -25.48 34.64 24.30
CA VAL A 13 -24.67 33.42 24.11
C VAL A 13 -25.53 32.28 23.59
N VAL A 14 -26.71 32.04 24.19
CA VAL A 14 -27.61 30.96 23.76
C VAL A 14 -28.09 31.13 22.32
N ILE A 15 -28.27 32.37 21.85
CA ILE A 15 -28.68 32.64 20.47
C ILE A 15 -27.52 32.48 19.49
N ILE A 16 -26.31 32.95 19.82
CA ILE A 16 -25.16 32.93 18.90
C ILE A 16 -24.54 31.53 18.80
N LEU A 17 -24.49 30.79 19.90
CA LEU A 17 -23.79 29.50 20.00
C LEU A 17 -24.24 28.47 18.93
N PRO A 18 -25.54 28.27 18.64
CA PRO A 18 -25.98 27.35 17.58
C PRO A 18 -25.47 27.72 16.19
N PHE A 19 -25.39 29.01 15.85
CA PHE A 19 -24.86 29.46 14.55
C PHE A 19 -23.36 29.17 14.44
N VAL A 20 -22.62 29.31 15.54
CA VAL A 20 -21.22 28.92 15.61
C VAL A 20 -21.09 27.40 15.41
N PHE A 21 -21.93 26.59 16.06
CA PHE A 21 -21.91 25.14 15.86
C PHE A 21 -22.26 24.72 14.42
N VAL A 22 -23.25 25.35 13.78
CA VAL A 22 -23.61 25.06 12.39
C VAL A 22 -22.47 25.40 11.42
N THR A 23 -21.76 26.50 11.65
CA THR A 23 -20.61 26.87 10.82
C THR A 23 -19.40 25.97 11.06
N LEU A 24 -19.22 25.46 12.28
CA LEU A 24 -18.14 24.52 12.63
C LEU A 24 -18.46 23.06 12.29
N ASP A 25 -19.71 22.67 12.07
CA ASP A 25 -20.13 21.29 11.79
C ASP A 25 -19.35 20.68 10.61
N GLY A 26 -19.15 21.46 9.54
CA GLY A 26 -18.32 21.05 8.40
C GLY A 26 -16.85 20.78 8.78
N LEU A 27 -16.27 21.57 9.68
CA LEU A 27 -14.92 21.36 10.18
C LEU A 27 -14.84 20.11 11.07
N PHE A 28 -15.86 19.85 11.89
CA PHE A 28 -15.93 18.63 12.70
C PHE A 28 -15.95 17.37 11.85
N VAL A 29 -16.69 17.37 10.73
CA VAL A 29 -16.69 16.23 9.78
C VAL A 29 -15.29 15.98 9.21
N THR A 30 -14.58 17.04 8.79
CA THR A 30 -13.21 16.91 8.28
C THR A 30 -12.25 16.38 9.35
N LEU A 31 -12.30 16.93 10.57
CA LEU A 31 -11.42 16.53 11.66
C LEU A 31 -11.69 15.10 12.14
N LEU A 32 -12.95 14.70 12.26
CA LEU A 32 -13.33 13.42 12.86
C LEU A 32 -13.31 12.26 11.85
N ALA A 33 -13.57 12.51 10.56
CA ALA A 33 -13.67 11.45 9.57
C ALA A 33 -12.55 11.48 8.52
N GLU A 34 -12.16 12.66 8.02
CA GLU A 34 -11.21 12.76 6.90
C GLU A 34 -9.76 12.62 7.37
N ILE A 35 -9.40 13.17 8.54
CA ILE A 35 -8.03 13.05 9.09
C ILE A 35 -7.66 11.60 9.41
N PRO A 36 -8.44 10.82 10.21
CA PRO A 36 -8.08 9.44 10.52
C PRO A 36 -8.01 8.56 9.27
N ARG A 37 -8.88 8.81 8.29
CA ARG A 37 -8.84 8.13 7.00
C ARG A 37 -7.57 8.47 6.22
N SER A 38 -7.24 9.75 6.11
CA SER A 38 -6.03 10.19 5.39
C SER A 38 -4.77 9.63 6.04
N TYR A 39 -4.73 9.57 7.37
CA TYR A 39 -3.66 8.93 8.12
C TYR A 39 -3.53 7.43 7.79
N ARG A 40 -4.64 6.69 7.73
CA ARG A 40 -4.63 5.27 7.33
C ARG A 40 -4.11 5.07 5.91
N ILE A 41 -4.54 5.91 4.95
CA ILE A 41 -4.06 5.87 3.57
C ILE A 41 -2.55 6.14 3.51
N ALA A 42 -2.07 7.15 4.25
CA ALA A 42 -0.65 7.48 4.32
C ALA A 42 0.18 6.32 4.91
N GLN A 43 -0.30 5.70 6.00
CA GLN A 43 0.38 4.56 6.62
C GLN A 43 0.44 3.33 5.69
N GLU A 44 -0.64 3.06 4.97
CA GLU A 44 -0.68 2.01 3.96
C GLU A 44 0.30 2.31 2.82
N SER A 45 0.38 3.57 2.38
CA SER A 45 1.36 4.01 1.37
C SER A 45 2.82 3.87 1.83
N ILE A 46 3.12 4.14 3.11
CA ILE A 46 4.46 3.92 3.67
C ILE A 46 4.78 2.42 3.67
N THR A 47 3.82 1.58 4.03
CA THR A 47 3.97 0.12 4.03
C THR A 47 4.20 -0.41 2.62
N LEU A 48 3.46 0.13 1.63
CA LEU A 48 3.63 -0.15 0.22
C LEU A 48 5.04 0.26 -0.26
N GLN A 49 5.49 1.46 0.10
CA GLN A 49 6.82 1.95 -0.27
C GLN A 49 7.92 1.04 0.28
N ASN A 50 7.83 0.63 1.55
CA ASN A 50 8.77 -0.32 2.16
C ASN A 50 8.80 -1.68 1.43
N MET A 51 7.65 -2.14 0.93
CA MET A 51 7.57 -3.36 0.12
C MET A 51 8.23 -3.17 -1.24
N LEU A 52 8.00 -2.04 -1.91
CA LEU A 52 8.63 -1.71 -3.19
C LEU A 52 10.15 -1.54 -3.07
N GLU A 53 10.63 -0.98 -1.97
CA GLU A 53 12.07 -0.91 -1.68
C GLU A 53 12.68 -2.30 -1.50
N GLN A 54 11.99 -3.21 -0.80
CA GLN A 54 12.43 -4.60 -0.69
C GLN A 54 12.47 -5.30 -2.05
N LEU A 55 11.46 -5.06 -2.90
CA LEU A 55 11.43 -5.59 -4.26
C LEU A 55 12.57 -5.03 -5.09
N GLN A 56 12.84 -3.73 -5.01
CA GLN A 56 13.97 -3.10 -5.70
C GLN A 56 15.30 -3.75 -5.28
N GLN A 57 15.52 -3.95 -3.98
CA GLN A 57 16.73 -4.60 -3.48
C GLN A 57 16.88 -6.04 -3.97
N ASP A 58 15.77 -6.78 -4.12
CA ASP A 58 15.80 -8.12 -4.69
C ASP A 58 16.07 -8.08 -6.20
N MET A 59 15.49 -7.12 -6.92
CA MET A 59 15.70 -6.89 -8.34
C MET A 59 17.15 -6.49 -8.66
N ASP A 60 17.77 -5.65 -7.83
CA ASP A 60 19.18 -5.25 -7.96
C ASP A 60 20.13 -6.45 -7.83
N LYS A 61 19.74 -7.46 -7.05
CA LYS A 61 20.49 -8.71 -6.84
C LYS A 61 20.07 -9.83 -7.79
N ALA A 62 19.01 -9.64 -8.56
CA ALA A 62 18.41 -10.68 -9.35
C ALA A 62 19.32 -11.12 -10.51
N ARG A 63 19.34 -12.42 -10.77
CA ARG A 63 19.99 -13.04 -11.93
C ARG A 63 19.05 -13.15 -13.12
N GLY A 64 17.75 -13.10 -12.88
CA GLY A 64 16.74 -13.27 -13.90
C GLY A 64 15.32 -13.13 -13.37
N LEU A 65 14.38 -13.08 -14.31
CA LEU A 65 12.94 -13.07 -14.07
C LEU A 65 12.32 -14.26 -14.79
N PRO A 66 12.26 -15.44 -14.15
CA PRO A 66 11.68 -16.62 -14.77
C PRO A 66 10.16 -16.49 -14.87
N VAL A 67 9.59 -17.03 -15.96
CA VAL A 67 8.13 -17.12 -16.14
C VAL A 67 7.54 -18.24 -15.26
N SER A 68 8.33 -19.28 -14.96
CA SER A 68 7.95 -20.38 -14.09
C SER A 68 9.17 -20.90 -13.34
N LEU A 69 9.04 -21.14 -12.02
CA LEU A 69 10.09 -21.70 -11.18
C LEU A 69 9.48 -22.47 -10.00
N ALA A 70 10.00 -23.65 -9.68
CA ALA A 70 9.56 -24.48 -8.55
C ALA A 70 8.05 -24.75 -8.51
N GLY A 71 7.40 -24.93 -9.67
CA GLY A 71 5.96 -25.17 -9.77
C GLY A 71 5.09 -23.90 -9.61
N HIS A 72 5.69 -22.73 -9.44
CA HIS A 72 5.00 -21.44 -9.46
C HIS A 72 5.14 -20.78 -10.84
N THR A 73 4.06 -20.19 -11.35
CA THR A 73 4.04 -19.41 -12.59
C THR A 73 3.79 -17.94 -12.31
N THR A 74 4.52 -17.06 -12.96
CA THR A 74 4.30 -15.62 -12.90
C THR A 74 2.93 -15.27 -13.50
N ASP A 75 2.14 -14.46 -12.80
CA ASP A 75 0.83 -13.96 -13.23
C ASP A 75 0.62 -12.50 -12.78
N ASP A 76 -0.57 -11.93 -13.00
CA ASP A 76 -0.86 -10.54 -12.63
C ASP A 76 -0.85 -10.29 -11.11
N THR A 77 -0.87 -11.35 -10.30
CA THR A 77 -0.91 -11.33 -8.83
C THR A 77 0.37 -11.82 -8.17
N ARG A 78 1.26 -12.45 -8.94
CA ARG A 78 2.51 -13.04 -8.44
C ARG A 78 3.68 -12.87 -9.40
N ILE A 79 4.85 -12.58 -8.82
CA ILE A 79 6.11 -12.49 -9.57
C ILE A 79 7.17 -13.36 -8.95
N LEU A 80 8.04 -13.88 -9.82
CA LEU A 80 9.20 -14.68 -9.46
C LEU A 80 10.47 -13.90 -9.79
N VAL A 81 11.34 -13.79 -8.81
CA VAL A 81 12.64 -13.13 -8.91
C VAL A 81 13.72 -14.17 -8.61
N GLU A 82 14.56 -14.48 -9.58
CA GLU A 82 15.65 -15.43 -9.40
C GLU A 82 16.86 -14.71 -8.79
N LEU A 83 17.35 -15.20 -7.65
CA LEU A 83 18.51 -14.69 -6.94
C LEU A 83 19.70 -15.67 -7.07
N PRO A 84 20.91 -15.28 -6.68
CA PRO A 84 22.04 -16.20 -6.59
C PRO A 84 21.75 -17.33 -5.59
N GLY A 85 21.47 -18.54 -6.07
CA GLY A 85 21.29 -19.75 -5.25
C GLY A 85 19.93 -19.88 -4.55
N SER A 86 18.98 -18.99 -4.85
CA SER A 86 17.61 -19.03 -4.33
C SER A 86 16.68 -18.30 -5.29
N ALA A 87 15.38 -18.39 -5.07
CA ALA A 87 14.44 -17.51 -5.73
C ALA A 87 13.46 -16.90 -4.73
N VAL A 88 12.80 -15.83 -5.11
CA VAL A 88 11.80 -15.17 -4.29
C VAL A 88 10.51 -15.06 -5.07
N CYS A 89 9.42 -15.41 -4.41
CA CYS A 89 8.07 -15.25 -4.92
C CYS A 89 7.38 -14.14 -4.14
N TYR A 90 6.89 -13.14 -4.85
CA TYR A 90 5.93 -12.18 -4.30
C TYR A 90 4.54 -12.58 -4.75
N GLN A 91 3.60 -12.66 -3.82
CA GLN A 91 2.23 -13.01 -4.10
C GLN A 91 1.27 -12.08 -3.37
N GLN A 92 0.29 -11.53 -4.09
CA GLN A 92 -0.82 -10.82 -3.48
C GLN A 92 -1.91 -11.81 -3.04
N LEU A 93 -2.27 -11.77 -1.75
CA LEU A 93 -3.27 -12.65 -1.12
C LEU A 93 -4.14 -11.80 -0.19
N ASP A 94 -5.44 -11.70 -0.46
CA ASP A 94 -6.45 -11.12 0.45
C ASP A 94 -6.05 -9.80 1.14
N GLY A 95 -5.56 -8.83 0.35
CA GLY A 95 -5.14 -7.54 0.90
C GLY A 95 -3.81 -7.59 1.66
N GLN A 96 -3.01 -8.62 1.41
CA GLN A 96 -1.62 -8.71 1.84
C GLN A 96 -0.75 -8.99 0.63
N VAL A 97 0.51 -8.59 0.73
CA VAL A 97 1.56 -9.05 -0.19
C VAL A 97 2.55 -9.86 0.62
N VAL A 98 2.80 -11.07 0.18
CA VAL A 98 3.69 -12.02 0.86
C VAL A 98 4.89 -12.27 -0.02
N ARG A 99 6.08 -12.11 0.55
CA ARG A 99 7.36 -12.50 -0.03
C ARG A 99 7.82 -13.80 0.59
N ARG A 100 8.04 -14.82 -0.23
CA ARG A 100 8.59 -16.12 0.19
C ARG A 100 9.90 -16.40 -0.54
N THR A 101 10.91 -16.83 0.20
CA THR A 101 12.14 -17.35 -0.40
C THR A 101 11.93 -18.84 -0.72
N LEU A 102 12.15 -19.21 -1.98
CA LEU A 102 12.11 -20.56 -2.52
C LEU A 102 13.55 -21.09 -2.60
N THR A 103 13.82 -22.19 -1.92
CA THR A 103 15.11 -22.90 -1.96
C THR A 103 14.90 -24.30 -2.55
N ASP A 104 15.87 -24.84 -3.28
CA ASP A 104 15.76 -26.10 -4.05
C ASP A 104 15.35 -27.34 -3.22
N THR A 105 15.51 -27.30 -1.90
CA THR A 105 14.90 -28.30 -1.01
C THR A 105 13.43 -28.01 -0.83
N ALA A 106 12.64 -28.57 -1.74
CA ALA A 106 11.19 -28.54 -1.80
C ALA A 106 10.51 -29.20 -0.59
N GLN A 107 10.74 -28.74 0.65
CA GLN A 107 9.87 -29.10 1.78
C GLN A 107 10.06 -28.31 3.08
N ASP A 108 10.80 -27.20 3.10
CA ASP A 108 11.01 -26.49 4.36
C ASP A 108 10.33 -25.12 4.35
N ASN A 109 9.18 -25.05 5.04
CA ASN A 109 8.47 -23.83 5.42
C ASN A 109 9.29 -22.92 6.38
N THR A 110 10.61 -23.09 6.41
CA THR A 110 11.59 -22.32 7.20
C THR A 110 12.19 -21.15 6.43
N GLY A 111 11.81 -20.97 5.15
CA GLY A 111 12.12 -19.76 4.39
C GLY A 111 11.57 -18.51 5.10
N THR A 112 12.36 -17.44 5.14
CA THR A 112 11.95 -16.18 5.76
C THR A 112 10.73 -15.61 5.02
N GLU A 113 9.54 -15.78 5.58
CA GLU A 113 8.30 -15.20 5.08
C GLU A 113 8.18 -13.77 5.61
N ARG A 114 8.01 -12.82 4.69
CA ARG A 114 7.71 -11.44 5.03
C ARG A 114 6.38 -11.06 4.41
N ALA A 115 5.46 -10.58 5.23
CA ALA A 115 4.14 -10.15 4.80
C ALA A 115 3.94 -8.67 5.08
N TRP A 116 3.33 -7.97 4.12
CA TRP A 116 2.88 -6.59 4.27
C TRP A 116 1.36 -6.56 4.21
N SER A 117 0.74 -5.97 5.23
CA SER A 117 -0.71 -5.76 5.28
C SER A 117 -1.06 -4.51 4.47
N LEU A 118 -1.77 -4.70 3.37
CA LEU A 118 -2.12 -3.69 2.38
C LEU A 118 -3.60 -3.88 1.97
N PRO A 119 -4.54 -3.76 2.92
CA PRO A 119 -5.92 -4.24 2.77
C PRO A 119 -6.72 -3.52 1.67
N SER A 120 -6.34 -2.28 1.37
CA SER A 120 -7.02 -1.42 0.41
C SER A 120 -6.18 -1.18 -0.85
N THR A 121 -4.99 -1.79 -0.93
CA THR A 121 -4.07 -1.60 -2.04
C THR A 121 -4.27 -2.68 -3.10
N LYS A 122 -4.28 -2.25 -4.36
CA LYS A 122 -4.16 -3.12 -5.52
C LYS A 122 -2.75 -3.05 -6.05
N VAL A 123 -2.13 -4.21 -6.25
CA VAL A 123 -0.80 -4.31 -6.86
C VAL A 123 -0.93 -5.18 -8.10
N GLN A 124 -0.53 -4.64 -9.23
CA GLN A 124 -0.52 -5.34 -10.49
C GLN A 124 0.91 -5.44 -10.97
N TRP A 125 1.32 -6.65 -11.29
CA TRP A 125 2.66 -6.94 -11.75
C TRP A 125 2.65 -7.18 -13.25
N ARG A 126 3.73 -6.79 -13.91
CA ARG A 126 3.97 -7.13 -15.31
C ARG A 126 5.46 -7.34 -15.53
N VAL A 127 5.84 -8.55 -15.94
CA VAL A 127 7.21 -8.82 -16.37
C VAL A 127 7.36 -8.41 -17.83
N TRP A 128 8.33 -7.55 -18.10
CA TRP A 128 8.73 -7.15 -19.44
C TRP A 128 9.76 -8.13 -19.98
N VAL A 129 9.51 -8.66 -21.17
CA VAL A 129 10.32 -9.71 -21.79
C VAL A 129 10.98 -9.19 -23.06
N LYS A 130 12.27 -9.50 -23.23
CA LYS A 130 13.06 -9.23 -24.43
C LYS A 130 13.90 -10.46 -24.73
N ASP A 131 13.89 -10.92 -25.99
CA ASP A 131 14.62 -12.11 -26.45
C ASP A 131 14.31 -13.38 -25.62
N GLY A 132 13.04 -13.52 -25.19
CA GLY A 132 12.57 -14.66 -24.38
C GLY A 132 13.01 -14.62 -22.91
N ARG A 133 13.70 -13.56 -22.47
CA ARG A 133 14.10 -13.36 -21.07
C ARG A 133 13.37 -12.15 -20.50
N GLY A 134 12.75 -12.30 -19.32
CA GLY A 134 12.30 -11.13 -18.57
C GLY A 134 13.50 -10.22 -18.33
N TYR A 135 13.39 -8.91 -18.47
CA TYR A 135 14.47 -7.91 -18.22
C TYR A 135 14.06 -6.83 -17.21
N ALA A 136 12.76 -6.63 -16.99
CA ALA A 136 12.23 -5.69 -16.03
C ALA A 136 10.87 -6.12 -15.48
N VAL A 137 10.49 -5.58 -14.33
CA VAL A 137 9.17 -5.70 -13.71
C VAL A 137 8.54 -4.32 -13.60
N GLU A 138 7.37 -4.15 -14.20
CA GLU A 138 6.50 -3.01 -13.95
C GLU A 138 5.53 -3.37 -12.82
N VAL A 139 5.44 -2.48 -11.84
CA VAL A 139 4.54 -2.60 -10.69
C VAL A 139 3.62 -1.41 -10.69
N LYS A 140 2.33 -1.64 -10.96
CA LYS A 140 1.29 -0.63 -10.85
C LYS A 140 0.58 -0.79 -9.52
N THR A 141 0.50 0.29 -8.77
CA THR A 141 -0.09 0.30 -7.44
C THR A 141 -1.12 1.40 -7.33
N HIS A 142 -2.17 1.15 -6.55
CA HIS A 142 -3.08 2.20 -6.10
C HIS A 142 -3.85 1.77 -4.85
N ILE A 143 -4.31 2.75 -4.09
CA ILE A 143 -5.12 2.52 -2.89
C ILE A 143 -6.57 2.86 -3.21
N GLU A 144 -7.49 1.91 -3.00
CA GLU A 144 -8.93 2.07 -3.19
C GLU A 144 -9.62 2.22 -1.84
N TYR A 145 -10.49 3.20 -1.70
CA TYR A 145 -11.28 3.36 -0.48
C TYR A 145 -12.64 3.99 -0.78
N LYS A 146 -13.61 3.77 0.11
CA LYS A 146 -14.98 4.24 -0.06
C LYS A 146 -15.19 5.59 0.65
N THR A 147 -15.55 6.62 -0.11
CA THR A 147 -15.90 7.96 0.39
C THR A 147 -17.33 8.30 -0.01
N ARG A 148 -18.19 8.58 0.98
CA ARG A 148 -19.59 9.01 0.76
C ARG A 148 -20.33 8.12 -0.26
N GLY A 149 -20.12 6.80 -0.17
CA GLY A 149 -20.75 5.82 -1.05
C GLY A 149 -20.02 5.54 -2.37
N ARG A 150 -19.02 6.34 -2.76
CA ARG A 150 -18.25 6.19 -4.00
C ARG A 150 -16.88 5.56 -3.72
N TRP A 151 -16.42 4.71 -4.63
CA TRP A 151 -15.04 4.22 -4.62
C TRP A 151 -14.12 5.29 -5.20
N GLU A 152 -13.09 5.64 -4.45
CA GLU A 152 -12.05 6.57 -4.86
C GLU A 152 -10.72 5.82 -4.96
N LYS A 153 -9.91 6.22 -5.95
CA LYS A 153 -8.55 5.75 -6.16
C LYS A 153 -7.57 6.87 -5.80
N LYS A 154 -6.61 6.58 -4.92
CA LYS A 154 -5.50 7.50 -4.57
C LYS A 154 -4.15 6.82 -4.70
N MET A 155 -3.11 7.66 -4.72
CA MET A 155 -1.70 7.23 -4.71
C MET A 155 -1.42 6.20 -5.80
N ALA A 156 -1.93 6.48 -7.00
CA ALA A 156 -1.72 5.64 -8.15
C ALA A 156 -0.30 5.85 -8.67
N ASN A 157 0.54 4.83 -8.59
CA ASN A 157 1.93 4.88 -9.01
C ASN A 157 2.25 3.72 -9.96
N ALA A 158 3.26 3.92 -10.78
CA ALA A 158 3.84 2.89 -11.62
C ALA A 158 5.35 2.93 -11.44
N HIS A 159 5.93 1.79 -11.07
CA HIS A 159 7.37 1.62 -10.87
C HIS A 159 7.89 0.62 -11.90
N LEU A 160 9.07 0.88 -12.44
CA LEU A 160 9.73 -0.04 -13.37
C LEU A 160 11.09 -0.40 -12.81
N PHE A 161 11.26 -1.67 -12.44
CA PHE A 161 12.49 -2.21 -11.88
C PHE A 161 13.17 -3.09 -12.93
N TYR A 162 14.41 -2.78 -13.26
CA TYR A 162 15.22 -3.59 -14.14
C TYR A 162 16.10 -4.50 -13.30
N TRP A 163 16.27 -5.77 -13.69
CA TRP A 163 17.29 -6.59 -13.05
C TRP A 163 18.62 -6.46 -13.79
N GLY A 164 19.72 -6.53 -13.03
CA GLY A 164 21.07 -6.53 -13.59
C GLY A 164 21.65 -5.15 -13.93
N LEU A 165 21.11 -4.05 -13.38
CA LEU A 165 21.56 -2.68 -13.68
C LEU A 165 22.88 -2.27 -12.97
N LEU A 166 23.62 -3.22 -12.42
CA LEU A 166 24.99 -3.05 -11.93
C LEU A 166 25.87 -4.21 -12.42
N ARG A 167 26.29 -4.13 -13.69
CA ARG A 167 27.52 -4.77 -14.17
C ARG A 167 28.10 -4.02 -15.35
#